data_AF-A0A6I2M203-F1
#
_entry.id   AF-A0A6I2M203-F1
#
_cell.length_a   1.000
_cell.length_b   1.000
_cell.length_c   1.000
_cell.angle_alpha   90.00
_cell.angle_beta   90.00
_cell.angle_gamma   90.00
#
_symmetry.space_group_name_H-M   'P 1'
#
loop_
_entity.id
_entity.type
_entity.pdbx_description
1 polymer ?
#
loop_
_entity_poly.entity_id
_entity_poly.type
_entity_poly.pdbx_seq_one_letter_code
_entity_poly.pdbx_strand_id
1 'polypeptide(L)' 'MTDHRNRRLWLILYPTVTFVVWINFWMLALIGPALGLPVLSPTLSLILSPLLGLPATALAVRWVRGLLDEAEE' A
#
# COMPACT_ATOMS: atom_id res chain seq x y z
N MET A 1 -11.98 22.49 2.45
CA MET A 1 -10.76 23.07 1.85
C MET A 1 -9.57 22.09 1.91
N THR A 2 -9.79 20.78 1.71
CA THR A 2 -8.83 19.71 2.06
C THR A 2 -8.17 19.00 0.88
N ASP A 3 -8.80 19.00 -0.31
CA ASP A 3 -8.44 18.14 -1.44
C ASP A 3 -6.97 18.21 -1.88
N HIS A 4 -6.36 19.41 -1.91
CA HIS A 4 -4.95 19.55 -2.30
C HIS A 4 -3.96 18.91 -1.30
N ARG A 5 -4.23 18.99 0.00
CA ARG A 5 -3.40 18.32 1.03
C ARG A 5 -3.53 16.81 0.91
N ASN A 6 -4.72 16.29 0.58
CA ASN A 6 -4.96 14.85 0.34
C ASN A 6 -4.12 14.37 -0.82
N ARG A 7 -4.21 15.06 -1.95
CA ARG A 7 -3.52 14.69 -3.18
C ARG A 7 -2.02 14.70 -2.99
N ARG A 8 -1.46 15.69 -2.28
CA ARG A 8 -0.03 15.75 -1.96
C ARG A 8 0.40 14.55 -1.10
N LEU A 9 -0.31 14.27 0.00
CA LEU A 9 -0.02 13.11 0.84
C LEU A 9 -0.13 11.80 0.04
N TRP A 10 -1.15 11.68 -0.81
CA TRP A 10 -1.37 10.50 -1.61
C TRP A 10 -0.23 10.29 -2.63
N LEU A 11 0.21 11.33 -3.34
CA LEU A 11 1.34 11.26 -4.28
C LEU A 11 2.66 10.90 -3.59
N ILE A 12 2.89 11.41 -2.38
CA ILE A 12 4.09 11.10 -1.59
C ILE A 12 4.04 9.65 -1.08
N LEU A 13 2.90 9.22 -0.53
CA LEU A 13 2.77 7.92 0.12
C LEU A 13 2.61 6.78 -0.90
N TYR A 14 1.97 7.01 -2.04
CA TYR A 14 1.66 5.97 -3.02
C TYR A 14 2.86 5.10 -3.42
N PRO A 15 4.02 5.63 -3.85
CA PRO A 15 5.14 4.79 -4.25
C PRO A 15 5.67 3.93 -3.09
N THR A 16 5.81 4.52 -1.90
CA THR A 16 6.31 3.82 -0.71
C THR A 16 5.33 2.76 -0.23
N VAL A 17 4.04 3.09 -0.13
CA VAL A 17 3.00 2.15 0.29
C VAL A 17 2.89 1.01 -0.70
N THR A 18 2.93 1.29 -2.01
CA THR A 18 2.89 0.25 -3.05
C THR A 18 4.10 -0.69 -2.97
N PHE A 19 5.29 -0.16 -2.64
CA PHE A 19 6.48 -0.98 -2.43
C PHE A 19 6.34 -1.90 -1.19
N VAL A 20 5.81 -1.37 -0.09
CA VAL A 20 5.50 -2.18 1.10
C VAL A 20 4.47 -3.26 0.77
N VAL A 21 3.41 -2.90 0.03
CA VAL A 21 2.39 -3.86 -0.45
C VAL A 21 3.02 -4.94 -1.32
N TRP A 22 3.93 -4.59 -2.24
CA TRP A 22 4.61 -5.56 -3.09
C TRP A 22 5.34 -6.63 -2.29
N ILE A 23 6.19 -6.23 -1.34
CA ILE A 23 6.98 -7.16 -0.53
C ILE A 23 6.05 -8.07 0.27
N ASN A 24 5.06 -7.50 0.96
CA ASN A 24 4.13 -8.27 1.77
C ASN A 24 3.25 -9.20 0.93
N PHE A 25 2.82 -8.75 -0.25
CA PHE A 25 2.00 -9.56 -1.15
C PHE A 25 2.78 -10.75 -1.69
N TRP A 26 4.05 -10.54 -2.07
CA TRP A 26 4.93 -11.63 -2.48
C TRP A 26 5.21 -12.60 -1.32
N MET A 27 5.53 -12.08 -0.12
CA MET A 27 5.76 -12.90 1.06
C MET A 27 4.52 -13.71 1.46
N LEU A 28 3.32 -13.12 1.37
CA LEU A 28 2.05 -13.83 1.60
C LEU A 28 1.89 -15.00 0.61
N ALA A 29 2.27 -14.81 -0.65
CA ALA A 29 2.21 -15.87 -1.64
C ALA A 29 3.18 -17.03 -1.38
N LEU A 30 4.23 -16.84 -0.56
CA LEU A 30 5.12 -17.93 -0.12
C LEU A 30 4.41 -18.92 0.82
N ILE A 31 3.26 -18.57 1.39
CA ILE A 31 2.42 -19.50 2.15
C ILE A 31 1.62 -20.42 1.20
N GLY A 32 1.40 -20.00 -0.06
CA GLY A 32 0.64 -20.75 -1.07
C GLY A 32 0.99 -22.24 -1.18
N PRO A 33 2.26 -22.64 -1.23
CA PRO A 33 2.66 -24.05 -1.28
C PRO A 33 2.13 -24.91 -0.13
N ALA A 34 1.96 -24.35 1.07
CA ALA A 34 1.36 -25.06 2.20
C ALA A 34 -0.12 -25.40 1.97
N LEU A 35 -0.77 -24.71 1.03
CA LEU A 35 -2.17 -24.91 0.62
C LEU A 35 -2.27 -25.60 -0.76
N GLY A 36 -1.15 -26.06 -1.33
CA GLY A 36 -1.12 -26.64 -2.68
C GLY A 36 -1.21 -25.63 -3.83
N LEU A 37 -1.05 -24.33 -3.55
CA LEU A 37 -1.03 -23.27 -4.56
C LEU A 37 0.40 -23.01 -5.08
N PRO A 38 0.55 -22.54 -6.33
CA PRO A 38 1.85 -22.14 -6.85
C PRO A 38 2.35 -20.84 -6.19
N VAL A 39 3.68 -20.66 -6.16
CA VAL A 39 4.30 -19.42 -5.69
C VAL A 39 4.16 -18.33 -6.75
N LEU A 40 3.67 -17.15 -6.36
CA LEU A 40 3.72 -15.95 -7.21
C LEU A 40 5.17 -15.51 -7.40
N SER A 41 5.56 -15.24 -8.65
CA SER A 41 6.88 -14.68 -8.92
C SER A 41 7.02 -13.27 -8.33
N PRO A 42 8.23 -12.83 -7.96
CA PRO A 42 8.47 -11.46 -7.50
C PRO A 42 7.99 -10.41 -8.50
N THR A 43 8.23 -10.66 -9.80
CA THR A 43 7.82 -9.76 -10.89
C THR A 43 6.31 -9.69 -11.03
N LEU A 44 5.59 -10.82 -10.97
CA LEU A 44 4.13 -10.82 -11.06
C LEU A 44 3.50 -10.13 -9.85
N SER A 45 4.08 -10.34 -8.66
CA SER A 45 3.67 -9.64 -7.44
C SER A 45 3.84 -8.12 -7.55
N LEU A 46 4.92 -7.66 -8.21
CA LEU A 46 5.16 -6.24 -8.46
C LEU A 46 4.14 -5.64 -9.44
N ILE A 47 3.76 -6.38 -10.48
CA ILE A 47 2.78 -5.91 -11.46
C ILE A 47 1.38 -5.80 -10.83
N LEU A 48 1.05 -6.69 -9.90
CA LEU A 48 -0.25 -6.72 -9.21
C LEU A 48 -0.31 -5.78 -8.01
N SER A 49 0.82 -5.43 -7.39
CA SER A 49 0.86 -4.62 -6.18
C SER A 49 0.26 -3.21 -6.33
N PRO A 50 0.30 -2.50 -7.49
CA PRO A 50 -0.35 -1.20 -7.65
C PRO A 50 -1.86 -1.26 -7.38
N LEU A 51 -2.52 -2.35 -7.76
CA LEU A 51 -3.97 -2.52 -7.54
C LEU A 51 -4.31 -2.51 -6.04
N LEU A 52 -3.50 -3.20 -5.23
CA LEU A 52 -3.62 -3.22 -3.77
C LEU A 52 -3.00 -1.97 -3.12
N GLY A 53 -2.04 -1.33 -3.79
CA GLY A 53 -1.40 -0.08 -3.40
C GLY A 53 -2.37 1.09 -3.36
N LEU A 54 -3.35 1.14 -4.27
CA LEU A 54 -4.40 2.18 -4.28
C LEU A 54 -5.21 2.21 -2.96
N PRO A 55 -5.91 1.13 -2.54
CA PRO A 55 -6.66 1.13 -1.28
C PRO A 55 -5.74 1.25 -0.06
N ALA A 56 -4.56 0.61 -0.08
CA ALA A 56 -3.59 0.75 1.01
C ALA A 56 -3.13 2.20 1.19
N THR A 57 -2.87 2.92 0.09
CA THR A 57 -2.48 4.34 0.13
C THR A 57 -3.63 5.20 0.63
N ALA A 58 -4.87 4.91 0.23
CA ALA A 58 -6.03 5.64 0.76
C ALA A 58 -6.16 5.49 2.28
N LEU A 59 -5.96 4.28 2.81
CA LEU A 59 -5.95 4.01 4.26
C LEU A 59 -4.78 4.72 4.95
N ALA A 60 -3.57 4.63 4.40
CA ALA A 60 -2.39 5.30 4.94
C ALA A 60 -2.55 6.82 4.97
N VAL A 61 -3.07 7.41 3.88
CA VAL A 61 -3.37 8.84 3.81
C VAL A 61 -4.37 9.22 4.89
N ARG A 62 -5.47 8.48 5.04
CA ARG A 62 -6.48 8.73 6.09
C ARG A 62 -5.87 8.68 7.50
N TRP A 63 -5.01 7.71 7.77
CA TRP A 63 -4.35 7.56 9.06
C TRP A 63 -3.35 8.69 9.34
N VAL A 64 -2.43 8.97 8.41
CA VAL A 64 -1.44 10.05 8.54
C VAL A 64 -2.12 11.41 8.73
N ARG A 65 -3.27 11.64 8.09
CA ARG A 65 -4.05 12.87 8.31
C ARG A 65 -4.55 13.00 9.73
N GLY A 66 -5.11 11.94 10.30
CA GLY A 66 -5.57 11.97 11.69
C GLY A 66 -4.44 12.38 12.62
N LEU A 67 -3.23 11.85 12.39
CA LEU A 67 -2.05 12.22 13.16
C LEU A 67 -1.61 13.68 12.96
N LEU A 68 -1.69 14.19 11.73
CA LEU A 68 -1.34 15.59 11.44
C LEU A 68 -2.37 16.54 12.04
N ASP A 69 -3.65 16.21 11.93
CA ASP A 69 -4.73 17.01 12.48
C ASP A 69 -4.63 17.03 14.02
N GLU A 70 -4.28 15.92 14.69
CA GLU A 70 -4.03 15.85 16.15
C GLU A 70 -2.76 16.59 16.60
N ALA A 71 -1.77 16.76 15.71
CA ALA A 71 -0.55 17.53 16.00
C ALA A 71 -0.71 19.05 15.76
N GLU A 72 -1.76 19.46 15.02
CA GLU A 72 -2.11 20.87 14.81
C GLU A 72 -2.97 21.43 15.97
N GLU A 73 -3.60 20.57 16.77
CA GLU A 73 -4.33 20.90 18.00
C GLU A 73 -3.41 21.11 19.22
#